data_AF-A0AA97KZG5-F1
#
_entry.id   AF-A0AA97KZG5-F1
#
_cell.length_a   1.000
_cell.length_b   1.000
_cell.length_c   1.000
_cell.angle_alpha   90.00
_cell.angle_beta   90.00
_cell.angle_gamma   90.00
#
_symmetry.space_group_name_H-M   'P 1'
#
loop_
_entity.id
_entity.type
_entity.pdbx_description
1 polymer ?
#
loop_
_entity_poly.entity_id
_entity_poly.type
_entity_poly.pdbx_seq_one_letter_code
_entity_poly.pdbx_strand_id
1 'polypeptide(L)'
;MASGNGSDPPDRSERRRSSLQFESEDQVAQQAEEVFQSYAFHRYQQELEQNEADVPIDPEIAAIQQEPGSTSNLVGRRLATIGDDINARYDKEFCEMLESLQLTRDNAYEYFTKIASSLFDSGINWGRVIALLGFGYRMAIHVYQHGMTGFLRRITHFIADFVLHNRIARWIAQQGGWVAAMDLSNVYLKYMIALAAIILLGQFVVCRFFRP
;
A
#
# COMPACT_ATOMS: atom_id res chain seq x y z
N MET A 1 61.87 14.77 27.60
CA MET A 1 61.34 14.02 26.44
C MET A 1 61.17 12.58 26.87
N ALA A 2 60.07 11.85 26.69
CA ALA A 2 58.79 12.08 26.02
C ALA A 2 57.72 11.19 26.70
N SER A 3 56.51 11.71 26.85
CA SER A 3 55.29 10.93 27.14
C SER A 3 54.74 10.33 25.85
N GLY A 4 54.15 9.14 25.91
CA GLY A 4 53.39 8.56 24.81
C GLY A 4 52.42 7.52 25.32
N ASN A 5 51.27 7.98 25.83
CA ASN A 5 50.15 7.13 26.23
C ASN A 5 49.35 6.80 24.95
N GLY A 6 49.40 5.53 24.53
CA GLY A 6 48.66 5.04 23.37
C GLY A 6 47.20 4.79 23.72
N SER A 7 46.32 5.73 23.37
CA SER A 7 44.88 5.51 23.33
C SER A 7 44.52 4.80 22.02
N ASP A 8 44.03 3.57 22.12
CA ASP A 8 43.47 2.82 20.98
C ASP A 8 42.32 3.61 20.34
N PRO A 9 42.28 3.73 19.01
CA PRO A 9 41.17 4.38 18.33
C PRO A 9 39.91 3.50 18.40
N PRO A 10 38.70 4.09 18.50
CA PRO A 10 37.46 3.32 18.52
C PRO A 10 37.31 2.55 17.20
N ASP A 11 36.87 1.30 17.35
CA ASP A 11 36.72 0.32 16.28
C ASP A 11 35.84 0.87 15.14
N ARG A 12 36.45 1.02 13.95
CA ARG A 12 35.74 1.44 12.73
C ARG A 12 34.62 0.47 12.34
N SER A 13 34.62 -0.75 12.87
CA SER A 13 33.59 -1.75 12.61
C SER A 13 32.23 -1.39 13.24
N GLU A 14 32.22 -0.69 14.39
CA GLU A 14 30.99 -0.23 15.04
C GLU A 14 30.37 0.96 14.32
N ARG A 15 31.19 1.93 13.88
CA ARG A 15 30.73 3.07 13.05
C ARG A 15 30.17 2.65 11.70
N ARG A 16 30.69 1.57 11.11
CA ARG A 16 30.21 1.05 9.82
C ARG A 16 28.89 0.29 9.94
N ARG A 17 28.57 -0.20 11.14
CA ARG A 17 27.27 -0.81 11.44
C ARG A 17 26.19 0.25 11.70
N SER A 18 26.57 1.48 12.03
CA SER A 18 25.68 2.64 12.18
C SER A 18 25.27 3.28 10.84
N SER A 19 25.87 2.90 9.72
CA SER A 19 25.66 3.50 8.39
C SER A 19 24.72 2.72 7.47
N LEU A 20 24.12 1.61 7.94
CA LEU A 20 22.86 1.13 7.36
C LEU A 20 21.76 1.96 8.01
N GLN A 21 21.47 3.14 7.46
CA GLN A 21 20.26 3.88 7.80
C GLN A 21 19.07 3.01 7.36
N PHE A 22 18.62 2.12 8.24
CA PHE A 22 17.27 1.59 8.13
C PHE A 22 16.35 2.81 8.19
N GLU A 23 15.55 3.02 7.14
CA GLU A 23 14.51 4.05 7.16
C GLU A 23 13.72 3.87 8.45
N SER A 24 13.54 4.95 9.21
CA SER A 24 12.80 4.87 10.46
C SER A 24 11.33 4.51 10.19
N GLU A 25 10.67 3.87 11.16
CA GLU A 25 9.25 3.55 11.08
C GLU A 25 8.40 4.78 10.72
N ASP A 26 8.73 5.93 11.29
CA ASP A 26 8.04 7.20 11.03
C ASP A 26 8.26 7.70 9.60
N GLN A 27 9.47 7.57 9.05
CA GLN A 27 9.76 7.92 7.65
C GLN A 27 8.98 7.03 6.68
N VAL A 28 8.92 5.73 6.95
CA VAL A 28 8.16 4.78 6.13
C VAL A 28 6.67 5.09 6.17
N ALA A 29 6.13 5.46 7.34
CA ALA A 29 4.74 5.88 7.47
C ALA A 29 4.45 7.18 6.69
N GLN A 30 5.33 8.17 6.77
CA GLN A 30 5.21 9.42 5.99
C GLN A 30 5.24 9.16 4.48
N GLN A 31 6.14 8.28 4.02
CA GLN A 31 6.24 7.89 2.62
C GLN A 31 5.02 7.09 2.12
N ALA A 32 4.27 6.44 3.03
CA ALA A 32 3.13 5.60 2.63
C ALA A 32 2.05 6.41 1.88
N GLU A 33 1.87 7.68 2.23
CA GLU A 33 0.94 8.58 1.52
C GLU A 33 1.36 8.81 0.07
N GLU A 34 2.62 9.20 -0.14
CA GLU A 34 3.18 9.48 -1.46
C GLU A 34 3.22 8.22 -2.33
N VAL A 35 3.62 7.09 -1.74
CA VAL A 35 3.65 5.79 -2.40
C VAL A 35 2.24 5.39 -2.85
N PHE A 36 1.24 5.55 -1.98
CA PHE A 36 -0.15 5.24 -2.34
C PHE A 36 -0.72 6.20 -3.39
N GLN A 37 -0.46 7.50 -3.29
CA GLN A 37 -0.88 8.48 -4.29
C GLN A 37 -0.28 8.16 -5.67
N SER A 38 1.01 7.82 -5.71
CA SER A 38 1.66 7.41 -6.95
C SER A 38 1.12 6.07 -7.48
N TYR A 39 0.88 5.11 -6.58
CA TYR A 39 0.24 3.84 -6.92
C TYR A 39 -1.14 4.08 -7.57
N ALA A 40 -1.99 4.90 -6.94
CA ALA A 40 -3.33 5.21 -7.42
C ALA A 40 -3.30 5.91 -8.78
N PHE A 41 -2.40 6.89 -8.95
CA PHE A 41 -2.20 7.59 -10.22
C PHE A 41 -1.84 6.63 -11.35
N HIS A 42 -0.80 5.81 -11.16
CA HIS A 42 -0.36 4.89 -12.21
C HIS A 42 -1.37 3.78 -12.47
N ARG A 43 -2.05 3.29 -11.43
CA ARG A 43 -3.11 2.31 -11.58
C ARG A 43 -4.27 2.85 -12.41
N TYR A 44 -4.71 4.07 -12.12
CA TYR A 44 -5.76 4.74 -12.85
C TYR A 44 -5.40 4.99 -14.32
N GLN A 45 -4.16 5.42 -14.59
CA GLN A 45 -3.66 5.56 -15.97
C GLN A 45 -3.70 4.23 -16.74
N GLN A 46 -3.30 3.13 -16.10
CA GLN A 46 -3.32 1.80 -16.73
C GLN A 46 -4.74 1.36 -17.09
N GLU A 47 -5.72 1.57 -16.21
CA GLU A 47 -7.12 1.19 -16.49
C GLU A 47 -7.72 2.03 -17.63
N LEU A 48 -7.37 3.32 -17.71
CA LEU A 48 -7.75 4.18 -18.85
C LEU A 48 -7.13 3.70 -20.17
N GLU A 49 -5.84 3.33 -20.16
CA GLU A 49 -5.13 2.83 -21.35
C GLU A 49 -5.64 1.47 -21.82
N GLN A 50 -6.03 0.61 -20.87
CA GLN A 50 -6.60 -0.72 -21.15
C GLN A 50 -8.06 -0.66 -21.62
N ASN A 51 -8.64 0.55 -21.73
CA ASN A 51 -9.98 0.79 -22.27
C ASN A 51 -11.05 -0.02 -21.51
N GLU A 52 -10.87 -0.21 -20.20
CA GLU A 52 -11.96 -0.65 -19.32
C GLU A 52 -13.03 0.43 -19.37
N ALA A 53 -14.07 0.17 -20.18
CA ALA A 53 -15.07 1.14 -20.63
C ALA A 53 -15.93 1.78 -19.52
N ASP A 54 -15.60 1.54 -18.25
CA ASP A 54 -16.41 1.90 -17.08
C ASP A 54 -15.60 2.59 -15.96
N VAL A 55 -14.30 2.89 -16.17
CA VAL A 55 -13.53 3.65 -15.19
C VAL A 55 -13.92 5.14 -15.29
N PRO A 56 -14.52 5.72 -14.23
CA PRO A 56 -14.99 7.10 -14.27
C PRO A 56 -13.81 8.06 -14.28
N ILE A 57 -13.98 9.22 -14.93
CA ILE A 57 -12.95 10.25 -14.92
C ILE A 57 -12.91 10.91 -13.52
N ASP A 58 -12.01 10.45 -12.64
CA ASP A 58 -11.77 11.05 -11.33
C ASP A 58 -10.73 12.19 -11.44
N PRO A 59 -11.15 13.46 -11.32
CA PRO A 59 -10.25 14.60 -11.43
C PRO A 59 -9.25 14.66 -10.27
N GLU A 60 -9.54 14.07 -9.11
CA GLU A 60 -8.62 14.07 -7.97
C GLU A 60 -7.42 13.19 -8.24
N ILE A 61 -7.65 12.00 -8.80
CA ILE A 61 -6.56 11.08 -9.17
C ILE A 61 -5.80 11.63 -10.37
N ALA A 62 -6.49 12.18 -11.36
CA ALA A 62 -5.84 12.79 -12.54
C ALA A 62 -4.99 14.02 -12.20
N ALA A 63 -5.32 14.74 -11.12
CA ALA A 63 -4.60 15.94 -10.69
C ALA A 63 -3.44 15.67 -9.73
N ILE A 64 -3.16 14.41 -9.37
CA ILE A 64 -2.02 14.09 -8.48
C ILE A 64 -0.72 14.51 -9.17
N GLN A 65 0.01 15.44 -8.54
CA GLN A 65 1.32 15.86 -9.01
C GLN A 65 2.33 14.76 -8.69
N GLN A 66 2.89 14.15 -9.74
CA GLN A 66 3.98 13.20 -9.62
C GLN A 66 5.31 13.95 -9.75
N GLU A 67 6.27 13.65 -8.89
CA GLU A 67 7.66 14.07 -9.06
C GLU A 67 8.44 12.95 -9.75
N PRO A 68 8.73 13.08 -11.07
CA PRO A 68 9.36 12.01 -11.84
C PRO A 68 10.79 11.81 -11.33
N GLY A 69 11.04 10.65 -10.72
CA GLY A 69 12.35 10.30 -10.14
C GLY A 69 12.41 10.30 -8.61
N SER A 70 11.34 10.72 -7.92
CA SER A 70 11.22 10.47 -6.47
C SER A 70 11.13 8.95 -6.21
N THR A 71 11.71 8.48 -5.10
CA THR A 71 11.63 7.07 -4.69
C THR A 71 10.18 6.62 -4.55
N SER A 72 9.33 7.45 -3.93
CA SER A 72 7.90 7.19 -3.76
C SER A 72 7.18 6.98 -5.09
N ASN A 73 7.50 7.80 -6.12
CA ASN A 73 6.92 7.63 -7.45
C ASN A 73 7.34 6.31 -8.11
N LEU A 74 8.64 6.00 -8.06
CA LEU A 74 9.17 4.77 -8.66
C LEU A 74 8.57 3.51 -8.01
N VAL A 75 8.47 3.52 -6.69
CA VAL A 75 7.85 2.43 -5.90
C VAL A 75 6.36 2.33 -6.21
N GLY A 76 5.60 3.43 -6.14
CA GLY A 76 4.17 3.45 -6.42
C GLY A 76 3.85 2.87 -7.80
N ARG A 77 4.58 3.32 -8.83
CA ARG A 77 4.48 2.78 -10.20
C ARG A 77 4.75 1.28 -10.26
N ARG A 78 5.84 0.83 -9.62
CA ARG A 78 6.23 -0.59 -9.59
C ARG A 78 5.14 -1.45 -8.94
N LEU A 79 4.62 -1.02 -7.80
CA LEU A 79 3.54 -1.71 -7.09
C LEU A 79 2.25 -1.72 -7.91
N ALA A 80 1.92 -0.64 -8.63
CA ALA A 80 0.77 -0.59 -9.54
C ALA A 80 0.90 -1.61 -10.67
N THR A 81 2.07 -1.69 -11.31
CA THR A 81 2.36 -2.68 -12.35
C THR A 81 2.24 -4.11 -11.84
N ILE A 82 2.70 -4.39 -10.62
CA ILE A 82 2.59 -5.74 -10.03
C ILE A 82 1.13 -6.07 -9.67
N GLY A 83 0.40 -5.08 -9.13
CA GLY A 83 -0.99 -5.23 -8.73
C GLY A 83 -1.96 -5.38 -9.90
N ASP A 84 -1.61 -4.86 -11.09
CA ASP A 84 -2.44 -4.86 -12.30
C ASP A 84 -2.95 -6.26 -12.68
N ASP A 85 -2.03 -7.21 -12.87
CA ASP A 85 -2.35 -8.59 -13.29
C ASP A 85 -3.34 -9.32 -12.36
N ILE A 86 -3.46 -8.86 -11.11
CA ILE A 86 -4.20 -9.56 -10.05
C ILE A 86 -5.48 -8.81 -9.75
N ASN A 87 -5.42 -7.48 -9.75
CA ASN A 87 -6.63 -6.65 -9.79
C ASN A 87 -7.48 -6.99 -11.01
N ALA A 88 -6.91 -7.23 -12.19
CA ALA A 88 -7.66 -7.66 -13.37
C ALA A 88 -8.33 -9.05 -13.20
N ARG A 89 -7.75 -9.93 -12.39
CA ARG A 89 -8.30 -11.29 -12.15
C ARG A 89 -9.43 -11.32 -11.12
N TYR A 90 -9.41 -10.38 -10.17
CA TYR A 90 -10.35 -10.35 -9.05
C TYR A 90 -11.22 -9.08 -9.04
N ASP A 91 -11.22 -8.30 -10.13
CA ASP A 91 -11.91 -7.02 -10.25
C ASP A 91 -13.39 -7.15 -9.89
N LYS A 92 -14.06 -8.14 -10.49
CA LYS A 92 -15.48 -8.40 -10.28
C LYS A 92 -15.79 -8.66 -8.81
N GLU A 93 -14.97 -9.48 -8.15
CA GLU A 93 -15.18 -9.83 -6.75
C GLU A 93 -14.89 -8.65 -5.81
N PHE A 94 -13.93 -7.78 -6.16
CA PHE A 94 -13.72 -6.51 -5.46
C PHE A 94 -14.92 -5.58 -5.61
N CYS A 95 -15.48 -5.44 -6.81
CA CYS A 95 -16.67 -4.65 -7.08
C CYS A 95 -17.88 -5.17 -6.30
N GLU A 96 -18.17 -6.47 -6.36
CA GLU A 96 -19.26 -7.10 -5.59
C GLU A 96 -19.09 -6.93 -4.07
N MET A 97 -17.85 -7.06 -3.58
CA MET A 97 -17.54 -6.77 -2.18
C MET A 97 -17.86 -5.32 -1.84
N LEU A 98 -17.36 -4.35 -2.59
CA LEU A 98 -17.54 -2.91 -2.31
C LEU A 98 -19.01 -2.49 -2.39
N GLU A 99 -19.75 -2.94 -3.39
CA GLU A 99 -21.20 -2.69 -3.54
C GLU A 99 -21.99 -3.13 -2.30
N SER A 100 -21.64 -4.29 -1.74
CA SER A 100 -22.35 -4.83 -0.58
C SER A 100 -22.04 -4.09 0.73
N LEU A 101 -20.93 -3.35 0.81
CA LEU A 101 -20.55 -2.60 2.01
C LEU A 101 -21.35 -1.33 2.19
N GLN A 102 -22.03 -0.83 1.14
CA GLN A 102 -22.78 0.43 1.16
C GLN A 102 -21.97 1.56 1.79
N LEU A 103 -20.81 1.83 1.21
CA LEU A 103 -19.85 2.79 1.75
C LEU A 103 -20.47 4.19 1.81
N THR A 104 -20.24 4.86 2.94
CA THR A 104 -20.60 6.26 3.20
C THR A 104 -19.40 6.95 3.83
N ARG A 105 -19.39 8.29 3.87
CA ARG A 105 -18.30 9.04 4.53
C ARG A 105 -18.09 8.68 6.00
N ASP A 106 -19.13 8.21 6.67
CA ASP A 106 -19.12 7.96 8.11
C ASP A 106 -18.64 6.53 8.43
N ASN A 107 -18.95 5.56 7.56
CA ASN A 107 -18.59 4.16 7.78
C ASN A 107 -17.30 3.72 7.05
N ALA A 108 -16.80 4.48 6.08
CA ALA A 108 -15.71 4.03 5.22
C ALA A 108 -14.41 3.75 5.97
N TYR A 109 -14.09 4.54 7.00
CA TYR A 109 -12.91 4.31 7.84
C TYR A 109 -13.02 2.99 8.64
N GLU A 110 -14.19 2.72 9.20
CA GLU A 110 -14.44 1.50 9.96
C GLU A 110 -14.32 0.26 9.08
N TYR A 111 -14.98 0.26 7.91
CA TYR A 111 -14.89 -0.85 6.96
C TYR A 111 -13.48 -1.05 6.45
N PHE A 112 -12.78 0.05 6.10
CA PHE A 112 -11.38 -0.01 5.70
C PHE A 112 -10.53 -0.69 6.78
N THR A 113 -10.60 -0.20 8.01
CA THR A 113 -9.80 -0.72 9.13
C THR A 113 -10.11 -2.18 9.44
N LYS A 114 -11.39 -2.57 9.37
CA LYS A 114 -11.84 -3.94 9.62
C LYS A 114 -11.30 -4.92 8.58
N ILE A 115 -11.39 -4.56 7.30
CA ILE A 115 -10.89 -5.39 6.19
C ILE A 115 -9.36 -5.44 6.23
N ALA A 116 -8.71 -4.30 6.41
CA ALA A 116 -7.25 -4.22 6.52
C ALA A 116 -6.73 -5.03 7.72
N SER A 117 -7.35 -4.94 8.89
CA SER A 117 -6.95 -5.76 10.06
C SER A 117 -7.02 -7.25 9.75
N SER A 118 -8.08 -7.68 9.07
CA SER A 118 -8.26 -9.08 8.70
C SER A 118 -7.23 -9.55 7.66
N LEU A 119 -6.83 -8.68 6.73
CA LEU A 119 -5.80 -8.97 5.73
C LEU A 119 -4.45 -9.30 6.38
N PHE A 120 -4.12 -8.63 7.49
CA PHE A 120 -2.83 -8.78 8.18
C PHE A 120 -2.87 -9.72 9.40
N ASP A 121 -4.02 -10.30 9.74
CA ASP A 121 -4.20 -11.15 10.93
C ASP A 121 -3.22 -12.34 11.00
N SER A 122 -2.92 -12.94 9.84
CA SER A 122 -1.96 -14.05 9.72
C SER A 122 -0.52 -13.62 9.39
N GLY A 123 -0.21 -12.32 9.51
CA GLY A 123 1.14 -11.77 9.30
C GLY A 123 1.26 -10.74 8.17
N ILE A 124 2.45 -10.17 8.03
CA ILE A 124 2.77 -9.09 7.10
C ILE A 124 3.70 -9.61 6.00
N ASN A 125 3.35 -9.33 4.74
CA ASN A 125 4.21 -9.56 3.58
C ASN A 125 3.86 -8.57 2.46
N TRP A 126 4.76 -8.42 1.47
CA TRP A 126 4.59 -7.50 0.36
C TRP A 126 3.31 -7.74 -0.45
N GLY A 127 2.87 -8.98 -0.63
CA GLY A 127 1.63 -9.28 -1.33
C GLY A 127 0.40 -8.69 -0.63
N ARG A 128 0.38 -8.72 0.71
CA ARG A 128 -0.67 -8.10 1.53
C ARG A 128 -0.56 -6.57 1.55
N VAL A 129 0.64 -6.03 1.58
CA VAL A 129 0.85 -4.57 1.44
C VAL A 129 0.30 -4.08 0.11
N ILE A 130 0.59 -4.78 -0.99
CA ILE A 130 0.06 -4.46 -2.32
C ILE A 130 -1.47 -4.59 -2.35
N ALA A 131 -2.03 -5.65 -1.75
CA ALA A 131 -3.47 -5.83 -1.66
C ALA A 131 -4.16 -4.72 -0.86
N LEU A 132 -3.53 -4.20 0.21
CA LEU A 132 -4.03 -3.04 0.95
C LEU A 132 -4.10 -1.79 0.07
N LEU A 133 -3.05 -1.50 -0.70
CA LEU A 133 -3.04 -0.36 -1.64
C LEU A 133 -4.09 -0.53 -2.73
N GLY A 134 -4.19 -1.73 -3.32
CA GLY A 134 -5.20 -2.05 -4.33
C GLY A 134 -6.62 -1.90 -3.79
N PHE A 135 -6.88 -2.39 -2.58
CA PHE A 135 -8.17 -2.23 -1.92
C PHE A 135 -8.51 -0.76 -1.67
N GLY A 136 -7.57 0.05 -1.18
CA GLY A 136 -7.77 1.48 -1.01
C GLY A 136 -8.06 2.21 -2.32
N TYR A 137 -7.37 1.85 -3.41
CA TYR A 137 -7.63 2.37 -4.74
C TYR A 137 -9.06 2.01 -5.22
N ARG A 138 -9.45 0.74 -5.13
CA ARG A 138 -10.80 0.30 -5.52
C ARG A 138 -11.88 0.97 -4.69
N MET A 139 -11.66 1.17 -3.39
CA MET A 139 -12.56 1.97 -2.54
C MET A 139 -12.71 3.39 -3.06
N ALA A 140 -11.60 4.06 -3.43
CA ALA A 140 -11.63 5.43 -3.95
C ALA A 140 -12.45 5.56 -5.24
N ILE A 141 -12.21 4.66 -6.21
CA ILE A 141 -12.98 4.61 -7.45
C ILE A 141 -14.46 4.33 -7.18
N HIS A 142 -14.76 3.33 -6.34
CA HIS A 142 -16.13 2.93 -6.05
C HIS A 142 -16.95 4.05 -5.41
N VAL A 143 -16.40 4.75 -4.40
CA VAL A 143 -17.13 5.85 -3.77
C VAL A 143 -17.29 7.04 -4.71
N TYR A 144 -16.33 7.28 -5.60
CA TYR A 144 -16.44 8.31 -6.63
C TYR A 144 -17.54 8.00 -7.65
N GLN A 145 -17.63 6.75 -8.13
CA GLN A 145 -18.74 6.28 -9.00
C GLN A 145 -20.11 6.51 -8.35
N HIS A 146 -20.19 6.43 -7.01
CA HIS A 146 -21.42 6.65 -6.23
C HIS A 146 -21.60 8.11 -5.78
N GLY A 147 -20.86 9.05 -6.38
CA GLY A 147 -21.02 10.49 -6.19
C GLY A 147 -20.31 11.10 -4.97
N MET A 148 -19.49 10.33 -4.24
CA MET A 148 -18.67 10.85 -3.14
C MET A 148 -17.33 11.38 -3.66
N THR A 149 -17.26 12.69 -3.85
CA THR A 149 -16.01 13.41 -4.15
C THR A 149 -15.23 13.76 -2.88
N GLY A 150 -13.94 14.07 -3.02
CA GLY A 150 -13.04 14.45 -1.94
C GLY A 150 -12.49 13.27 -1.15
N PHE A 151 -12.69 12.03 -1.61
CA PHE A 151 -12.38 10.85 -0.82
C PHE A 151 -10.92 10.41 -0.95
N LEU A 152 -10.23 10.76 -2.05
CA LEU A 152 -8.84 10.33 -2.28
C LEU A 152 -7.92 10.70 -1.10
N ARG A 153 -7.98 11.96 -0.65
CA ARG A 153 -7.19 12.44 0.50
C ARG A 153 -7.50 11.64 1.78
N ARG A 154 -8.77 11.28 1.99
CA ARG A 154 -9.18 10.51 3.18
C ARG A 154 -8.59 9.11 3.15
N ILE A 155 -8.71 8.39 2.03
CA ILE A 155 -8.17 7.03 1.93
C ILE A 155 -6.64 7.00 1.99
N THR A 156 -5.97 8.04 1.47
CA THR A 156 -4.51 8.20 1.64
C THR A 156 -4.13 8.26 3.11
N HIS A 157 -4.81 9.11 3.92
CA HIS A 157 -4.57 9.16 5.36
C HIS A 157 -4.94 7.84 6.05
N PHE A 158 -6.02 7.17 5.65
CA PHE A 158 -6.41 5.88 6.24
C PHE A 158 -5.30 4.84 6.06
N ILE A 159 -4.69 4.78 4.88
CA ILE A 159 -3.57 3.88 4.59
C ILE A 159 -2.36 4.23 5.44
N ALA A 160 -1.95 5.51 5.48
CA ALA A 160 -0.79 5.93 6.26
C ALA A 160 -0.97 5.66 7.76
N ASP A 161 -2.12 6.03 8.31
CA ASP A 161 -2.47 5.74 9.71
C ASP A 161 -2.47 4.24 9.97
N PHE A 162 -3.05 3.44 9.10
CA PHE A 162 -3.09 1.99 9.29
C PHE A 162 -1.69 1.37 9.22
N VAL A 163 -0.87 1.83 8.27
CA VAL A 163 0.52 1.37 8.11
C VAL A 163 1.36 1.69 9.35
N LEU A 164 1.19 2.89 9.93
CA LEU A 164 1.87 3.31 11.15
C LEU A 164 1.44 2.49 12.37
N HIS A 165 0.14 2.33 12.61
CA HIS A 165 -0.36 1.76 13.86
C HIS A 165 -0.34 0.21 13.91
N ASN A 166 -0.23 -0.46 12.76
CA ASN A 166 -0.33 -1.93 12.68
C ASN A 166 1.03 -2.62 12.43
N ARG A 167 2.14 -1.98 12.80
CA ARG A 167 3.52 -2.51 12.67
C ARG A 167 3.95 -2.77 11.22
N ILE A 168 3.17 -2.30 10.24
CA ILE A 168 3.48 -2.45 8.81
C ILE A 168 4.65 -1.55 8.45
N ALA A 169 4.63 -0.30 8.92
CA ALA A 169 5.74 0.64 8.75
C ALA A 169 7.05 0.06 9.31
N ARG A 170 7.00 -0.52 10.52
CA ARG A 170 8.15 -1.21 11.11
C ARG A 170 8.65 -2.37 10.26
N TRP A 171 7.72 -3.20 9.76
CA TRP A 171 8.08 -4.34 8.94
C TRP A 171 8.71 -3.91 7.62
N ILE A 172 8.17 -2.90 6.95
CA ILE A 172 8.72 -2.33 5.71
C ILE A 172 10.11 -1.72 5.97
N ALA A 173 10.27 -0.97 7.06
CA ALA A 173 11.57 -0.45 7.49
C ALA A 173 12.61 -1.59 7.64
N GLN A 174 12.23 -2.71 8.26
CA GLN A 174 13.09 -3.90 8.40
C GLN A 174 13.44 -4.56 7.06
N GLN A 175 12.60 -4.42 6.03
CA GLN A 175 12.92 -4.89 4.68
C GLN A 175 13.88 -3.96 3.92
N GLY A 176 14.28 -2.82 4.52
CA GLY A 176 15.09 -1.80 3.85
C GLY A 176 14.26 -0.65 3.27
N GLY A 177 13.02 -0.47 3.73
CA GLY A 177 12.16 0.64 3.32
C GLY A 177 11.26 0.33 2.13
N TRP A 178 10.54 1.34 1.65
CA TRP A 178 9.65 1.19 0.49
C TRP A 178 10.41 0.82 -0.79
N VAL A 179 11.66 1.28 -0.92
CA VAL A 179 12.52 0.97 -2.08
C VAL A 179 12.78 -0.53 -2.24
N ALA A 180 12.71 -1.33 -1.17
CA ALA A 180 12.86 -2.78 -1.24
C ALA A 180 11.78 -3.45 -2.12
N ALA A 181 10.66 -2.78 -2.36
CA ALA A 181 9.63 -3.24 -3.29
C ALA A 181 10.12 -3.34 -4.75
N MET A 182 11.19 -2.62 -5.10
CA MET A 182 11.75 -2.63 -6.45
C MET A 182 12.38 -3.97 -6.82
N ASP A 183 12.97 -4.66 -5.84
CA ASP A 183 13.71 -5.92 -6.03
C ASP A 183 12.81 -7.16 -5.95
N LEU A 184 11.50 -6.99 -5.77
CA LEU A 184 10.58 -8.10 -5.63
C LEU A 184 10.42 -8.87 -6.95
N SER A 185 10.53 -10.20 -6.87
CA SER A 185 10.35 -11.06 -8.03
C SER A 185 8.87 -11.15 -8.44
N ASN A 186 8.59 -10.86 -9.72
CA ASN A 186 7.22 -10.82 -10.25
C ASN A 186 6.47 -12.14 -10.05
N VAL A 187 7.16 -13.28 -10.13
CA VAL A 187 6.53 -14.60 -10.01
C VAL A 187 6.05 -14.86 -8.59
N TYR A 188 6.90 -14.62 -7.59
CA TYR A 188 6.56 -14.83 -6.18
C TYR A 188 5.42 -13.89 -5.73
N LEU A 189 5.46 -12.64 -6.18
CA LEU A 189 4.43 -11.66 -5.87
C LEU A 189 3.08 -12.03 -6.46
N LYS A 190 3.05 -12.55 -7.69
CA LYS A 190 1.80 -13.00 -8.32
C LYS A 190 1.08 -14.05 -7.47
N TYR A 191 1.81 -15.01 -6.90
CA TYR A 191 1.22 -16.01 -6.01
C TYR A 191 0.78 -15.41 -4.67
N MET A 192 1.60 -14.54 -4.08
CA MET A 192 1.28 -13.94 -2.77
C MET A 192 0.08 -13.00 -2.80
N ILE A 193 -0.07 -12.21 -3.87
CA ILE A 193 -1.22 -11.30 -4.00
C ILE A 193 -2.48 -12.11 -4.37
N ALA A 194 -2.38 -13.18 -5.19
CA ALA A 194 -3.51 -14.07 -5.40
C ALA A 194 -4.03 -14.68 -4.09
N LEU A 195 -3.13 -15.10 -3.19
CA LEU A 195 -3.50 -15.55 -1.85
C LEU A 195 -4.12 -14.43 -1.01
N ALA A 196 -3.58 -13.21 -1.06
CA ALA A 196 -4.13 -12.06 -0.35
C ALA A 196 -5.55 -11.71 -0.83
N ALA A 197 -5.79 -11.74 -2.14
CA ALA A 197 -7.11 -11.51 -2.72
C ALA A 197 -8.11 -12.59 -2.26
N ILE A 198 -7.72 -13.87 -2.29
CA ILE A 198 -8.55 -14.97 -1.77
C ILE A 198 -8.89 -14.76 -0.28
N ILE A 199 -7.94 -14.28 0.53
CA ILE A 199 -8.18 -14.00 1.95
C ILE A 199 -9.21 -12.87 2.11
N LEU A 200 -9.06 -11.77 1.37
CA LEU A 200 -10.01 -10.65 1.39
C LEU A 200 -11.43 -11.10 1.00
N LEU A 201 -11.54 -11.87 -0.08
CA LEU A 201 -12.82 -12.37 -0.58
C LEU A 201 -13.45 -13.42 0.35
N GLY A 202 -12.63 -14.32 0.92
CA GLY A 202 -13.10 -15.28 1.91
C GLY A 202 -13.65 -14.61 3.17
N GLN A 203 -12.98 -13.55 3.63
CA GLN A 203 -13.45 -12.76 4.77
C GLN A 203 -14.72 -11.98 4.46
N PHE A 204 -14.83 -11.47 3.23
CA PHE A 204 -16.06 -10.87 2.75
C PHE A 204 -17.24 -11.86 2.84
N VAL A 205 -17.08 -13.08 2.32
CA VAL A 205 -18.11 -14.14 2.41
C VAL A 205 -18.45 -14.45 3.87
N VAL A 206 -17.46 -14.58 4.76
CA VAL A 206 -17.71 -14.83 6.19
C VAL A 206 -18.47 -13.67 6.84
N CYS A 207 -18.08 -12.42 6.57
CA CYS A 207 -18.78 -11.24 7.11
C CYS A 207 -20.20 -11.10 6.54
N ARG A 208 -20.42 -11.48 5.28
CA ARG A 208 -21.72 -11.39 4.58
C ARG A 208 -22.71 -12.46 5.03
N PHE A 209 -22.25 -13.69 5.28
CA PHE A 209 -23.12 -14.86 5.48
C PHE A 209 -23.17 -15.39 6.91
N PHE A 210 -22.16 -15.11 7.74
CA PHE A 210 -22.03 -15.74 9.07
C PHE A 210 -22.02 -14.74 10.23
N ARG A 211 -22.24 -13.44 9.98
CA ARG A 211 -22.54 -12.47 11.03
C ARG A 211 -24.01 -12.04 10.96
N PRO A 212 -24.79 -12.24 12.04
CA PRO A 212 -26.19 -11.84 12.12
C PRO A 212 -26.37 -10.32 12.15
#